data_AF-A0A938JND6-F1
#
_entry.id   AF-A0A938JND6-F1
#
_cell.length_a   1.000
_cell.length_b   1.000
_cell.length_c   1.000
_cell.angle_alpha   90.00
_cell.angle_beta   90.00
_cell.angle_gamma   90.00
#
_symmetry.space_group_name_H-M   'P 1'
#
loop_
_entity.id
_entity.type
_entity.pdbx_description
1 polymer ?
#
loop_
_entity_poly.entity_id
_entity_poly.type
_entity_poly.pdbx_seq_one_letter_code
_entity_poly.pdbx_strand_id
1 'polypeptide(L)'
;MSNYDKLYKTKDFYLACFLRTKGLSLKKVFKVEDVYYFCFLNNGCVDKLISDFYSGDENVSPTDFINSIRVLKSLIHSSSD
;
A
#
# COMPACT_ATOMS: atom_id res chain seq x y z
N MET A 1 26.39 -4.84 7.02
CA MET A 1 25.12 -4.26 7.51
C MET A 1 24.19 -4.07 6.32
N SER A 2 23.16 -4.91 6.15
CA SER A 2 22.18 -4.71 5.07
C SER A 2 21.17 -3.63 5.50
N ASN A 3 21.03 -2.56 4.72
CA ASN A 3 20.33 -1.34 5.13
C ASN A 3 18.92 -1.19 4.48
N TYR A 4 18.21 -2.28 4.16
CA TYR A 4 17.00 -2.24 3.31
C TYR A 4 15.73 -2.95 3.82
N ASP A 5 15.66 -3.44 5.06
CA ASP A 5 14.45 -4.12 5.56
C ASP A 5 13.54 -3.24 6.44
N LYS A 6 13.40 -1.94 6.13
CA LYS A 6 12.35 -1.14 6.78
C LYS A 6 11.03 -1.40 6.05
N LEU A 7 10.05 -1.97 6.72
CA LEU A 7 8.69 -2.03 6.18
C LEU A 7 8.02 -0.67 6.38
N TYR A 8 7.38 -0.14 5.33
CA TYR A 8 6.44 0.97 5.48
C TYR A 8 5.07 0.43 5.84
N LYS A 9 4.42 1.01 6.85
CA LYS A 9 3.12 0.58 7.35
C LYS A 9 2.13 1.74 7.23
N THR A 10 0.98 1.48 6.61
CA THR A 10 -0.13 2.44 6.53
C THR A 10 -1.46 1.79 6.87
N LYS A 11 -2.40 2.59 7.38
CA LYS A 11 -3.83 2.25 7.52
C LYS A 11 -4.71 2.93 6.47
N ASP A 12 -4.13 3.81 5.66
CA ASP A 12 -4.82 4.49 4.58
C ASP A 12 -5.00 3.53 3.40
N PHE A 13 -6.25 3.15 3.17
CA PHE A 13 -6.63 2.20 2.13
C PHE A 13 -6.30 2.71 0.72
N TYR A 14 -6.51 4.00 0.45
CA TYR A 14 -6.30 4.57 -0.87
C TYR A 14 -4.83 4.80 -1.14
N LEU A 15 -4.06 5.22 -0.14
CA LEU A 15 -2.61 5.24 -0.23
C LEU A 15 -2.04 3.84 -0.47
N ALA A 16 -2.53 2.82 0.23
CA ALA A 16 -2.11 1.43 -0.01
C ALA A 16 -2.44 0.96 -1.44
N CYS A 17 -3.62 1.34 -1.96
CA CYS A 17 -3.98 1.06 -3.35
C CYS A 17 -2.99 1.72 -4.31
N PHE A 18 -2.69 3.00 -4.10
CA PHE A 18 -1.76 3.79 -4.90
C PHE A 18 -0.35 3.20 -4.88
N LEU A 19 0.20 2.89 -3.70
CA LEU A 19 1.52 2.31 -3.56
C LEU A 19 1.66 0.98 -4.33
N ARG A 20 0.61 0.13 -4.34
CA ARG A 20 0.57 -1.06 -5.21
C ARG A 20 0.64 -0.72 -6.69
N THR A 21 -0.07 0.31 -7.15
CA THR A 21 0.00 0.74 -8.57
C THR A 21 1.38 1.25 -8.97
N LYS A 22 2.15 1.78 -8.01
CA LYS A 22 3.54 2.22 -8.19
C LYS A 22 4.57 1.08 -8.05
N GLY A 23 4.11 -0.17 -7.96
CA GLY A 23 4.96 -1.36 -7.94
C GLY A 23 5.52 -1.72 -6.56
N LEU A 24 5.09 -1.06 -5.48
CA LEU A 24 5.56 -1.44 -4.16
C LEU A 24 5.01 -2.81 -3.76
N SER A 25 5.91 -3.66 -3.30
CA SER A 25 5.58 -5.01 -2.86
C SER A 25 4.86 -4.98 -1.51
N LEU A 26 3.56 -5.26 -1.52
CA LEU A 26 2.78 -5.54 -0.31
C LEU A 26 3.25 -6.87 0.30
N LYS A 27 3.81 -6.81 1.51
CA LYS A 27 4.35 -7.97 2.23
C LYS A 27 3.36 -8.58 3.21
N LYS A 28 2.53 -7.75 3.85
CA LYS A 28 1.58 -8.23 4.86
C LYS A 28 0.35 -7.32 4.92
N VAL A 29 -0.81 -7.94 5.13
CA VAL A 29 -2.03 -7.27 5.58
C VAL A 29 -2.42 -7.92 6.90
N PHE A 30 -2.79 -7.11 7.89
CA PHE A 30 -3.28 -7.62 9.17
C PHE A 30 -4.25 -6.64 9.82
N LYS A 31 -5.15 -7.18 10.62
CA LYS A 31 -6.12 -6.42 11.40
C LYS A 31 -5.60 -6.25 12.84
N VAL A 32 -5.72 -5.05 13.39
CA VAL A 32 -5.55 -4.78 14.82
C VAL A 32 -6.83 -4.10 15.27
N GLU A 33 -7.56 -4.74 16.19
CA GLU A 33 -8.92 -4.34 16.59
C GLU A 33 -9.84 -4.26 15.36
N ASP A 34 -10.24 -3.06 14.93
CA ASP A 34 -11.08 -2.83 13.76
C ASP A 34 -10.36 -2.15 12.58
N VAL A 35 -9.03 -2.04 12.66
CA VAL A 35 -8.21 -1.31 11.66
C VAL A 35 -7.30 -2.27 10.91
N TYR A 36 -7.36 -2.22 9.57
CA TYR A 36 -6.43 -2.94 8.70
C TYR A 36 -5.16 -2.14 8.47
N TYR A 37 -4.02 -2.83 8.53
CA TYR A 37 -2.71 -2.28 8.25
C TYR A 37 -2.08 -2.99 7.05
N PHE A 38 -1.49 -2.20 6.16
CA PHE A 38 -0.80 -2.64 4.95
C PHE A 38 0.70 -2.38 5.10
N CYS A 39 1.50 -3.45 5.02
CA CYS A 39 2.96 -3.36 5.10
C CYS A 39 3.58 -3.54 3.72
N PHE A 40 4.36 -2.55 3.29
CA PHE A 40 5.10 -2.55 2.02
C PHE A 40 6.61 -2.62 2.28
N LEU A 41 7.34 -3.25 1.37
CA LEU A 41 8.80 -3.20 1.40
C LEU A 41 9.26 -1.78 1.05
N ASN A 42 10.03 -1.13 1.94
CA ASN A 42 10.63 0.16 1.63
C ASN A 42 11.90 -0.04 0.78
N ASN A 43 11.82 0.38 -0.47
CA ASN A 43 12.93 0.35 -1.44
C ASN A 43 13.57 1.75 -1.63
N GLY A 44 13.31 2.70 -0.73
CA GLY A 44 13.89 4.04 -0.74
C GLY A 44 13.07 5.11 -1.46
N CYS A 45 11.99 4.76 -2.17
CA CYS A 45 11.11 5.74 -2.83
C CYS A 45 9.78 5.98 -2.13
N VAL A 46 9.51 5.29 -1.02
CA VAL A 46 8.22 5.33 -0.34
C VAL A 46 7.82 6.73 0.11
N ASP A 47 8.74 7.47 0.73
CA ASP A 47 8.45 8.80 1.26
C ASP A 47 8.08 9.79 0.14
N LYS A 48 8.75 9.70 -1.01
CA LYS A 48 8.41 10.48 -2.19
C LYS A 48 7.01 10.15 -2.68
N LEU A 49 6.70 8.86 -2.86
CA LEU A 49 5.38 8.43 -3.33
C LEU A 49 4.25 8.85 -2.40
N ILE A 50 4.49 8.85 -1.09
CA ILE A 50 3.52 9.37 -0.10
C ILE A 50 3.30 10.87 -0.31
N SER A 51 4.38 11.63 -0.43
CA SER A 51 4.31 13.06 -0.71
C SER A 51 3.51 13.33 -1.98
N ASP A 52 3.86 12.65 -3.07
CA ASP A 52 3.25 12.83 -4.38
C ASP A 52 1.74 12.46 -4.37
N PHE A 53 1.36 11.44 -3.60
CA PHE A 53 -0.05 11.06 -3.41
C PHE A 53 -0.86 12.18 -2.74
N TYR A 54 -0.34 12.77 -1.67
CA TYR A 54 -1.06 13.80 -0.92
C TYR A 54 -0.98 15.19 -1.56
N SER A 55 0.04 15.47 -2.38
CA SER A 55 0.13 16.69 -3.18
C SER A 55 -0.71 16.64 -4.46
N GLY A 56 -1.13 15.45 -4.89
CA GLY A 56 -1.81 15.26 -6.18
C GLY A 56 -0.88 15.39 -7.37
N ASP A 57 0.44 15.31 -7.17
CA ASP A 57 1.48 15.47 -8.20
C ASP A 57 1.75 14.15 -8.96
N GLU A 58 0.80 13.22 -8.92
CA GLU A 58 0.95 11.91 -9.53
C GLU A 58 -0.31 11.47 -10.28
N ASN A 59 -0.09 10.83 -11.42
CA ASN A 59 -1.14 10.23 -12.22
C ASN A 59 -1.16 8.72 -12.00
N VAL A 60 -2.36 8.18 -11.88
CA VAL A 60 -2.61 6.73 -11.83
C VAL A 60 -3.71 6.38 -12.84
N SER A 61 -3.50 5.31 -13.59
CA SER A 61 -4.54 4.78 -14.47
C SER A 61 -5.76 4.37 -13.63
N PRO A 62 -6.98 4.81 -14.01
CA PRO A 62 -8.20 4.39 -13.31
C PRO A 62 -8.32 2.86 -13.23
N THR A 63 -7.92 2.17 -14.30
CA THR A 63 -7.95 0.69 -14.38
C THR A 63 -7.02 0.06 -13.35
N ASP A 64 -5.79 0.56 -13.23
CA ASP A 64 -4.81 0.01 -12.28
C ASP A 64 -5.23 0.27 -10.84
N PHE A 65 -5.80 1.44 -10.58
CA PHE A 65 -6.30 1.81 -9.26
C PHE A 65 -7.50 0.94 -8.86
N ILE A 66 -8.48 0.74 -9.76
CA ILE A 66 -9.63 -0.15 -9.54
C ILE A 66 -9.18 -1.59 -9.29
N ASN A 67 -8.21 -2.08 -10.07
CA ASN A 67 -7.64 -3.41 -9.88
C ASN A 67 -6.96 -3.53 -8.51
N SER A 68 -6.21 -2.51 -8.09
CA SER A 68 -5.58 -2.46 -6.77
C SER A 68 -6.61 -2.49 -5.63
N ILE A 69 -7.72 -1.73 -5.75
CA ILE A 69 -8.84 -1.76 -4.80
C ILE A 69 -9.42 -3.17 -4.68
N ARG A 70 -9.71 -3.83 -5.81
CA ARG A 70 -10.27 -5.20 -5.83
C ARG A 70 -9.34 -6.18 -5.11
N VAL A 71 -8.04 -6.11 -5.38
CA VAL A 71 -7.04 -6.96 -4.73
C VAL A 71 -6.98 -6.71 -3.22
N LEU A 72 -6.85 -5.46 -2.78
CA LEU A 72 -6.75 -5.17 -1.35
C LEU A 72 -8.04 -5.52 -0.61
N LYS A 73 -9.22 -5.30 -1.19
CA LYS A 73 -10.48 -5.77 -0.62
C LYS A 73 -10.52 -7.29 -0.51
N SER A 74 -10.11 -8.01 -1.55
CA SER A 74 -10.06 -9.48 -1.49
C SER A 74 -9.17 -9.97 -0.35
N LEU A 75 -8.01 -9.33 -0.14
CA LEU A 75 -7.09 -9.67 0.96
C LEU A 75 -7.71 -9.38 2.33
N ILE A 76 -8.39 -8.25 2.50
CA ILE A 76 -9.09 -7.91 3.75
C ILE A 76 -10.11 -8.99 4.14
N HIS A 77 -10.91 -9.43 3.17
CA HIS A 77 -11.96 -10.43 3.40
C HIS A 77 -11.37 -11.82 3.62
N SER A 78 -10.35 -12.22 2.85
CA SER A 78 -9.68 -13.52 3.02
C SER A 78 -8.83 -13.63 4.28
N SER A 79 -8.46 -12.50 4.91
CA SER A 79 -7.69 -12.49 6.17
C SER A 79 -8.58 -12.60 7.41
N SER A 80 -9.89 -12.73 7.23
CA SER A 80 -10.88 -12.74 8.31
C SER A 80 -11.48 -14.15 8.56
N ASP A 81 -10.84 -15.20 8.02
CA ASP A 81 -11.13 -16.62 8.28
C ASP A 81 -10.07 -17.26 9.19
#